data_AF-A0A950QQM1-F1
#
_entry.id   AF-A0A950QQM1-F1
#
_cell.length_a   1.000
_cell.length_b   1.000
_cell.length_c   1.000
_cell.angle_alpha   90.00
_cell.angle_beta   90.00
_cell.angle_gamma   90.00
#
_symmetry.space_group_name_H-M   'P 1'
#
loop_
_entity.id
_entity.type
_entity.pdbx_description
1 polymer ?
#
loop_
_entity_poly.entity_id
_entity_poly.type
_entity_poly.pdbx_seq_one_letter_code
_entity_poly.pdbx_strand_id
1 'polypeptide(L)'
;MICKDLKDEILAAALLGEAPAENVKAHLAGCTACEHEFESLRSTMNVLDTWTAPEPSPYFDVRLRARLREAKEQEQQGRAASWLEKLGLRQLTWKPVAAATFALIMAVGGGLYVAGPSGNGTKKTTIQAACPVVDLQELDNNQQVLNELQDLESDDASTNNPTQMNE
;
A
#
# COMPACT_ATOMS: atom_id res chain seq x y z
N MET A 1 15.09 38.72 23.16
CA MET A 1 14.74 37.58 22.27
C MET A 1 14.16 36.49 23.14
N ILE A 2 13.08 35.84 22.71
CA ILE A 2 12.37 34.84 23.53
C ILE A 2 13.07 33.50 23.34
N CYS A 3 13.44 32.82 24.44
CA CYS A 3 14.18 31.54 24.41
C CYS A 3 13.49 30.46 23.56
N LYS A 4 12.16 30.51 23.46
CA LYS A 4 11.36 29.53 22.69
C LYS A 4 11.66 29.58 21.19
N ASP A 5 11.92 30.76 20.65
CA ASP A 5 12.07 30.93 19.20
C ASP A 5 13.43 30.41 18.71
N LEU A 6 14.45 30.41 19.59
CA LEU A 6 15.81 29.96 19.27
C LEU A 6 16.09 28.53 19.74
N LYS A 7 15.16 27.90 20.47
CA LYS A 7 15.38 26.58 21.08
C LYS A 7 15.69 25.51 20.03
N ASP A 8 14.95 25.50 18.92
CA ASP A 8 15.14 24.50 17.86
C ASP A 8 16.51 24.66 17.19
N GLU A 9 16.96 25.90 16.98
CA GLU A 9 18.25 26.23 16.38
C GLU A 9 19.42 25.87 17.33
N ILE A 10 19.26 26.14 18.63
CA ILE A 10 20.20 25.72 19.68
C ILE A 10 20.31 24.18 19.72
N LEU A 11 19.17 23.48 19.67
CA LEU A 11 19.13 22.02 19.73
C LEU A 11 19.78 21.40 18.49
N ALA A 12 19.46 21.92 17.30
CA ALA A 12 20.06 21.49 16.06
C ALA A 12 21.59 21.65 16.09
N ALA A 13 22.09 22.82 16.49
CA ALA A 13 23.52 23.07 16.61
C ALA A 13 24.20 22.12 17.62
N ALA A 14 23.54 21.81 18.75
CA ALA A 14 24.08 20.90 19.75
C ALA A 14 24.15 19.44 19.28
N LEU A 15 23.15 18.98 18.52
CA LEU A 15 23.03 17.59 18.07
C LEU A 15 23.85 17.28 16.81
N LEU A 16 23.93 18.24 15.88
CA LEU A 16 24.64 18.07 14.61
C LEU A 16 26.13 18.43 14.72
N GLY A 17 26.55 19.04 15.84
CA GLY A 17 27.91 19.54 16.01
C GLY A 17 28.23 20.77 15.15
N GLU A 18 27.22 21.39 14.54
CA GLU A 18 27.38 22.58 13.70
C GLU A 18 27.64 23.83 14.56
N ALA A 19 28.36 24.80 13.98
CA ALA A 19 28.60 26.07 14.65
C ALA A 19 27.28 26.86 14.76
N PRO A 20 26.88 27.30 15.95
CA PRO A 20 25.64 28.06 16.11
C PRO A 20 25.70 29.39 15.35
N ALA A 21 24.56 29.84 14.83
CA ALA A 21 24.43 31.14 14.21
C ALA A 21 24.67 32.29 15.21
N GLU A 22 25.04 33.47 14.73
CA GLU A 22 25.46 34.59 15.61
C GLU A 22 24.35 35.08 16.56
N ASN A 23 23.09 35.03 16.13
CA ASN A 23 21.91 35.28 16.96
C ASN A 23 21.84 34.30 18.16
N VAL A 24 22.14 33.03 17.92
CA VAL A 24 22.15 32.00 18.96
C VAL A 24 23.31 32.20 19.93
N LYS A 25 24.51 32.49 19.43
CA LYS A 25 25.68 32.80 20.28
C LYS A 25 25.43 33.99 21.19
N ALA A 26 24.84 35.07 20.65
CA ALA A 26 24.48 36.24 21.43
C ALA A 26 23.43 35.91 22.51
N HIS A 27 22.50 35.01 22.23
CA HIS A 27 21.53 34.55 23.22
C HIS A 27 22.16 33.69 24.32
N LEU A 28 23.03 32.74 23.96
CA LEU A 28 23.73 31.88 24.93
C LEU A 28 24.61 32.72 25.87
N ALA A 29 25.30 33.75 25.37
CA ALA A 29 26.08 34.67 26.20
C ALA A 29 25.22 35.52 27.16
N GLY A 30 23.92 35.68 26.86
CA GLY A 30 22.99 36.47 27.67
C GLY A 30 22.05 35.65 28.56
N CYS A 31 21.99 34.32 28.38
CA CYS A 31 21.05 33.45 29.08
C CYS A 31 21.75 32.19 29.60
N THR A 32 22.08 32.20 30.89
CA THR A 32 22.79 31.10 31.57
C THR A 32 22.00 29.78 31.58
N ALA A 33 20.67 29.84 31.57
CA ALA A 33 19.83 28.64 31.50
C ALA A 33 20.01 27.90 30.16
N CYS A 34 19.94 28.64 29.05
CA CYS A 34 20.12 28.06 27.71
C CYS A 34 21.57 27.64 27.46
N GLU A 35 22.55 28.36 28.01
CA GLU A 35 23.97 27.96 27.98
C GLU A 35 24.19 26.61 28.69
N HIS A 36 23.64 26.45 29.90
CA HIS A 36 23.75 25.21 30.65
C HIS A 36 23.06 24.03 29.94
N GLU A 37 21.87 24.24 29.37
CA GLU A 37 21.18 23.23 28.57
C GLU A 37 22.01 22.83 27.34
N PHE A 38 22.56 23.81 26.61
CA PHE A 38 23.38 23.56 25.43
C PHE A 38 24.65 22.75 25.76
N GLU A 39 25.34 23.11 26.84
CA GLU A 39 26.54 22.39 27.28
C GLU A 39 26.20 20.95 27.74
N SER A 40 25.06 20.77 28.40
CA SER A 40 24.58 19.44 28.81
C SER A 40 24.28 18.54 27.59
N LEU A 41 23.67 19.09 26.54
CA LEU A 41 23.40 18.38 25.28
C LEU A 41 24.70 18.05 24.56
N ARG A 42 25.61 19.01 24.45
CA ARG A 42 26.90 18.85 23.77
C ARG A 42 27.78 17.82 24.46
N SER A 43 27.82 17.81 25.80
CA SER A 43 28.55 16.79 26.55
C SER A 43 28.00 15.39 26.32
N THR A 44 26.67 15.25 26.23
CA THR A 44 26.02 13.98 25.90
C THR A 44 26.37 13.50 24.49
N MET A 45 26.33 14.40 23.50
CA MET A 45 26.71 14.06 22.12
C MET A 45 28.19 13.68 22.01
N ASN A 46 29.07 14.35 22.75
CA ASN A 46 30.49 14.00 22.79
C ASN A 46 30.73 12.59 23.35
N VAL A 47 29.93 12.14 24.33
CA VAL A 47 29.97 10.74 24.79
C VAL A 47 29.52 9.78 23.68
N LEU A 48 28.47 10.12 22.93
CA LEU A 48 28.01 9.33 21.79
C LEU A 48 29.07 9.26 20.68
N ASP A 49 29.85 10.32 20.46
CA ASP A 49 30.95 10.34 19.48
C ASP A 49 32.10 9.39 19.85
N THR A 50 32.26 9.06 21.13
CA THR A 50 33.25 8.04 21.55
C THR A 50 32.84 6.61 21.17
N TRP A 51 31.58 6.40 20.80
CA TRP A 51 31.10 5.08 20.42
C TRP A 51 31.63 4.66 19.05
N THR A 52 32.48 3.63 19.04
CA THR A 52 32.94 3.02 17.78
C THR A 52 31.86 2.11 17.21
N ALA A 53 31.35 2.44 16.03
CA ALA A 53 30.40 1.58 15.33
C ALA A 53 31.02 0.21 15.01
N PRO A 54 30.33 -0.91 15.31
CA PRO A 54 30.82 -2.24 14.95
C PRO A 54 30.86 -2.40 13.42
N GLU A 55 31.80 -3.23 12.93
CA GLU A 55 31.88 -3.54 11.51
C GLU A 55 30.55 -4.17 11.04
N PRO A 56 29.97 -3.71 9.91
CA PRO A 56 28.76 -4.32 9.38
C PRO A 56 28.99 -5.80 9.09
N SER A 57 27.95 -6.62 9.27
CA SER A 57 28.07 -8.06 9.00
C SER A 57 28.55 -8.31 7.56
N PRO A 58 29.35 -9.35 7.28
CA PRO A 58 29.87 -9.62 5.93
C PRO A 58 28.79 -9.72 4.83
N TYR A 59 27.56 -10.08 5.20
CA TYR A 59 26.43 -10.22 4.28
C TYR A 59 25.55 -8.96 4.15
N PHE A 60 25.82 -7.91 4.94
CA PHE A 60 25.04 -6.68 4.95
C PHE A 60 24.98 -6.06 3.55
N ASP A 61 26.15 -5.91 2.94
CA ASP A 61 26.33 -5.37 1.59
C ASP A 61 25.55 -6.12 0.51
N VAL A 62 25.55 -7.45 0.60
CA VAL A 62 24.84 -8.31 -0.36
C VAL A 62 23.33 -8.12 -0.21
N ARG A 63 22.81 -8.11 1.03
CA ARG A 63 21.38 -7.85 1.28
C ARG A 63 20.99 -6.43 0.89
N LEU A 64 21.81 -5.44 1.21
CA LEU A 64 21.55 -4.05 0.86
C LEU A 64 21.45 -3.88 -0.65
N ARG A 65 22.40 -4.42 -1.42
CA ARG A 65 22.36 -4.38 -2.88
C ARG A 65 21.15 -5.12 -3.45
N ALA A 66 20.75 -6.25 -2.86
CA ALA A 66 19.52 -6.95 -3.27
C ALA A 66 18.28 -6.08 -3.05
N ARG A 67 18.10 -5.51 -1.86
CA ARG A 67 16.99 -4.59 -1.55
C ARG A 67 17.00 -3.33 -2.40
N LEU A 68 18.17 -2.77 -2.72
CA LEU A 68 18.28 -1.59 -3.56
C LEU A 68 17.86 -1.88 -5.01
N ARG A 69 18.12 -3.08 -5.52
CA ARG A 69 17.63 -3.51 -6.85
C ARG A 69 16.11 -3.69 -6.83
N GLU A 70 15.58 -4.38 -5.82
CA GLU A 70 14.13 -4.55 -5.66
C GLU A 70 13.41 -3.19 -5.58
N ALA A 71 13.93 -2.25 -4.79
CA ALA A 71 13.36 -0.90 -4.69
C ALA A 71 13.41 -0.13 -6.02
N LYS A 72 14.52 -0.22 -6.77
CA LYS A 72 14.65 0.41 -8.10
C LYS A 72 13.70 -0.22 -9.12
N GLU A 73 13.54 -1.54 -9.09
CA GLU A 73 12.61 -2.25 -9.98
C GLU A 73 11.16 -1.91 -9.65
N GLN A 74 10.79 -1.82 -8.36
CA GLN A 74 9.47 -1.37 -7.93
C GLN A 74 9.19 0.08 -8.36
N GLU A 75 10.16 0.99 -8.25
CA GLU A 75 10.02 2.36 -8.73
C GLU A 75 9.83 2.39 -10.25
N GLN A 76 10.62 1.63 -11.01
CA GLN A 76 10.51 1.56 -12.47
C GLN A 76 9.17 0.96 -12.91
N GLN A 77 8.71 -0.11 -12.26
CA GLN A 77 7.41 -0.73 -12.56
C GLN A 77 6.26 0.22 -12.20
N GLY A 78 6.33 0.91 -11.05
CA GLY A 78 5.35 1.93 -10.68
C GLY A 78 5.31 3.11 -11.66
N ARG A 79 6.47 3.53 -12.18
CA ARG A 79 6.58 4.60 -13.19
C ARG A 79 6.08 4.15 -14.56
N ALA A 80 6.42 2.95 -14.99
CA ALA A 80 5.95 2.38 -16.26
C ALA A 80 4.42 2.13 -16.22
N ALA A 81 3.91 1.58 -15.12
CA ALA A 81 2.48 1.40 -14.91
C ALA A 81 1.73 2.76 -14.88
N SER A 82 2.26 3.76 -14.16
CA SER A 82 1.69 5.10 -14.14
C SER A 82 1.73 5.80 -15.51
N TRP A 83 2.78 5.58 -16.30
CA TRP A 83 2.88 6.11 -17.67
C TRP A 83 1.89 5.42 -18.63
N LEU A 84 1.70 4.11 -18.52
CA LEU A 84 0.72 3.35 -19.29
C LEU A 84 -0.73 3.74 -18.93
N GLU A 85 -1.00 4.06 -17.66
CA GLU A 85 -2.27 4.63 -17.23
C GLU A 85 -2.52 6.02 -17.81
N LYS A 86 -1.50 6.89 -17.80
CA LYS A 86 -1.58 8.24 -18.40
C LYS A 86 -1.80 8.21 -19.92
N LEU A 87 -1.26 7.20 -20.61
CA LEU A 87 -1.46 7.02 -22.05
C LEU A 87 -2.82 6.39 -22.42
N GLY A 88 -3.67 6.07 -21.44
CA GLY A 88 -4.99 5.48 -21.70
C GLY A 88 -4.94 4.07 -22.30
N LEU A 89 -3.75 3.48 -22.44
CA LEU A 89 -3.55 2.12 -22.97
C LEU A 89 -4.14 1.05 -22.05
N ARG A 90 -4.26 1.33 -20.74
CA ARG A 90 -4.98 0.47 -19.80
C ARG A 90 -6.49 0.43 -20.06
N GLN A 91 -7.03 1.42 -20.78
CA GLN A 91 -8.44 1.51 -21.19
C GLN A 91 -8.70 0.96 -22.59
N LEU A 92 -7.64 0.62 -23.35
CA LEU A 92 -7.71 -0.13 -24.60
C LEU A 92 -8.00 -1.61 -24.33
N THR A 93 -9.04 -1.85 -23.55
CA THR A 93 -9.74 -3.12 -23.44
C THR A 93 -10.18 -3.53 -24.84
N TRP A 94 -10.20 -4.83 -25.14
CA TRP A 94 -10.47 -5.42 -26.46
C TRP A 94 -11.89 -5.15 -27.01
N LYS A 95 -12.66 -4.32 -26.31
CA LYS A 95 -14.03 -3.89 -26.61
C LYS A 95 -14.21 -3.29 -28.01
N PRO A 96 -13.32 -2.44 -28.56
CA PRO A 96 -13.53 -1.91 -29.91
C PRO A 96 -13.26 -2.97 -30.99
N VAL A 97 -12.36 -3.92 -30.74
CA VAL A 97 -12.10 -5.05 -31.66
C VAL A 97 -13.29 -6.02 -31.69
N ALA A 98 -13.88 -6.30 -30.53
CA ALA A 98 -15.11 -7.08 -30.44
C ALA A 98 -16.31 -6.38 -31.12
N ALA A 99 -16.46 -5.06 -30.96
CA ALA A 99 -17.51 -4.30 -31.63
C ALA A 99 -17.31 -4.24 -33.15
N ALA A 100 -16.08 -4.06 -33.63
CA ALA A 100 -15.76 -4.01 -35.06
C ALA A 100 -16.00 -5.36 -35.75
N THR A 101 -15.62 -6.47 -35.12
CA THR A 101 -15.88 -7.83 -35.64
C THR A 101 -17.37 -8.12 -35.70
N PHE A 102 -18.15 -7.76 -34.67
CA PHE A 102 -19.61 -7.88 -34.70
C PHE A 102 -20.26 -7.02 -35.79
N ALA A 103 -19.79 -5.79 -36.00
CA ALA A 103 -20.30 -4.92 -37.06
C ALA A 103 -20.02 -5.49 -38.46
N LEU A 104 -18.84 -6.09 -38.66
CA LEU A 104 -18.48 -6.75 -39.92
C LEU A 104 -19.34 -8.00 -40.17
N ILE A 105 -19.57 -8.81 -39.14
CA ILE A 105 -20.47 -9.97 -39.19
C ILE A 105 -21.91 -9.53 -39.48
N MET A 106 -22.39 -8.45 -38.87
CA MET A 106 -23.72 -7.89 -39.15
C MET A 106 -23.85 -7.29 -40.55
N ALA A 107 -22.80 -6.64 -41.07
CA ALA A 107 -22.82 -6.10 -42.44
C ALA A 107 -22.87 -7.22 -43.49
N VAL A 108 -22.11 -8.30 -43.27
CA VAL A 108 -22.09 -9.46 -44.17
C VAL A 108 -23.34 -10.33 -44.01
N GLY A 109 -23.81 -10.53 -42.77
CA GLY A 109 -25.01 -11.32 -42.46
C GLY A 109 -26.32 -10.61 -42.79
N GLY A 110 -26.40 -9.29 -42.60
CA GLY A 110 -27.57 -8.47 -42.90
C GLY A 110 -27.81 -8.31 -44.41
N GLY A 111 -26.76 -8.30 -45.22
CA GLY A 111 -26.87 -8.27 -46.69
C GLY A 111 -27.51 -9.53 -47.30
N LEU A 112 -27.40 -10.68 -46.62
CA LEU A 112 -28.00 -11.95 -47.07
C LEU A 112 -29.45 -12.14 -46.59
N TYR A 113 -29.89 -11.44 -45.55
CA TYR A 113 -31.22 -11.64 -44.94
C TYR A 113 -32.36 -10.83 -45.59
N VAL A 114 -32.05 -9.84 -46.44
CA VAL A 114 -33.07 -9.13 -47.23
C VAL A 114 -33.66 -10.02 -48.35
N ALA A 115 -33.09 -11.21 -48.59
CA ALA A 115 -33.52 -12.15 -49.63
C ALA A 115 -33.87 -13.56 -49.11
N GLY A 116 -34.24 -13.74 -47.83
CA GLY A 116 -34.61 -15.05 -47.27
C GLY A 116 -35.78 -14.98 -46.29
N PRO A 117 -36.71 -15.96 -46.29
CA PRO A 117 -37.92 -15.89 -45.48
C PRO A 117 -37.61 -16.01 -44.00
N SER A 118 -38.24 -15.11 -43.24
CA SER A 118 -38.22 -14.97 -41.78
C SER A 118 -38.41 -16.32 -41.07
N GLY A 119 -37.40 -16.75 -40.33
CA GLY A 119 -37.41 -17.94 -39.48
C GLY A 119 -37.18 -17.57 -38.01
N ASN A 120 -38.23 -17.70 -37.20
CA ASN A 120 -38.23 -17.51 -35.75
C ASN A 120 -37.16 -18.36 -35.05
N GLY A 121 -36.44 -17.76 -34.09
CA GLY A 121 -35.52 -18.50 -33.24
C GLY A 121 -34.84 -17.64 -32.18
N THR A 122 -35.60 -17.10 -31.23
CA THR A 122 -35.05 -16.54 -29.99
C THR A 122 -34.43 -17.65 -29.14
N LYS A 123 -33.10 -17.80 -29.21
CA LYS A 123 -32.33 -18.50 -28.17
C LYS A 123 -31.49 -17.47 -27.42
N LYS A 124 -31.97 -17.10 -26.23
CA LYS A 124 -31.24 -16.31 -25.25
C LYS A 124 -30.17 -17.21 -24.65
N THR A 125 -28.95 -17.18 -25.19
CA THR A 125 -27.79 -17.78 -24.51
C THR A 125 -27.24 -16.73 -23.55
N THR A 126 -27.52 -16.92 -22.27
CA THR A 126 -26.85 -16.19 -21.18
C THR A 126 -25.39 -16.61 -21.19
N ILE A 127 -24.51 -15.74 -21.71
CA ILE A 127 -23.08 -15.85 -21.48
C ILE A 127 -22.78 -15.08 -20.20
N GLN A 128 -22.46 -15.83 -19.16
CA GLN A 128 -22.00 -15.33 -17.87
C GLN A 128 -20.64 -14.66 -18.08
N ALA A 129 -20.64 -13.33 -18.10
CA ALA A 129 -19.43 -12.55 -18.13
C ALA A 129 -18.64 -12.82 -16.84
N ALA A 130 -17.39 -13.27 -16.99
CA ALA A 130 -16.40 -13.23 -15.92
C ALA A 130 -16.18 -11.76 -15.56
N CYS A 131 -16.98 -11.30 -14.62
CA CYS A 131 -16.97 -9.97 -14.04
C CYS A 131 -16.12 -10.06 -12.76
N PRO A 132 -15.26 -9.10 -12.42
CA PRO A 132 -14.58 -9.04 -11.11
C PRO A 132 -15.54 -8.97 -9.92
N VAL A 133 -16.86 -8.89 -10.17
CA VAL A 133 -17.92 -9.11 -9.17
C VAL A 133 -18.01 -10.58 -8.74
N VAL A 134 -17.65 -11.55 -9.59
CA VAL A 134 -17.67 -12.98 -9.25
C VAL A 134 -16.64 -13.30 -8.17
N ASP A 135 -15.45 -12.68 -8.18
CA ASP A 135 -14.44 -12.83 -7.13
C ASP A 135 -14.92 -12.29 -5.77
N LEU A 136 -15.68 -11.19 -5.78
CA LEU A 136 -16.26 -10.65 -4.55
C LEU A 136 -17.46 -11.48 -4.07
N GLN A 137 -18.22 -12.05 -5.01
CA GLN A 137 -19.35 -12.93 -4.72
C GLN A 137 -18.87 -14.31 -4.23
N GLU A 138 -17.69 -14.76 -4.66
CA GLU A 138 -17.00 -15.94 -4.15
C GLU A 138 -16.44 -15.69 -2.74
N LEU A 139 -15.91 -14.50 -2.45
CA LEU A 139 -15.56 -14.11 -1.06
C LEU A 139 -16.80 -14.02 -0.15
N ASP A 140 -17.93 -13.50 -0.63
CA ASP A 140 -19.19 -13.41 0.12
C ASP A 140 -19.76 -14.81 0.42
N ASN A 141 -19.71 -15.73 -0.55
CA ASN A 141 -20.08 -17.14 -0.34
C ASN A 141 -19.14 -17.84 0.66
N ASN A 142 -17.83 -17.54 0.65
CA ASN A 142 -16.90 -18.10 1.63
C ASN A 142 -17.16 -17.57 3.05
N GLN A 143 -17.64 -16.32 3.19
CA GLN A 143 -18.05 -15.79 4.50
C GLN A 143 -19.25 -16.55 5.08
N GLN A 144 -20.17 -17.03 4.22
CA GLN A 144 -21.30 -17.85 4.64
C GLN A 144 -20.84 -19.22 5.18
N VAL A 145 -19.84 -19.85 4.56
CA VAL A 145 -19.22 -21.09 5.06
C VAL A 145 -18.51 -20.88 6.40
N LEU A 146 -17.83 -19.74 6.59
CA LEU A 146 -17.21 -19.40 7.87
C LEU A 146 -18.25 -19.20 8.98
N ASN A 147 -19.41 -18.61 8.67
CA ASN A 147 -20.50 -18.48 9.63
C ASN A 147 -21.13 -19.84 9.97
N GLU A 148 -21.28 -20.74 9.00
CA GLU A 148 -21.81 -22.09 9.23
C GLU A 148 -20.86 -22.92 10.14
N LEU A 149 -19.54 -22.78 9.96
CA LEU A 149 -18.55 -23.39 10.85
C LEU A 149 -18.59 -22.80 12.27
N GLN A 150 -18.79 -21.48 12.39
CA GLN A 150 -18.94 -20.82 13.69
C GLN A 150 -20.20 -21.28 14.43
N ASP A 151 -21.31 -21.50 13.71
CA ASP A 151 -22.56 -22.00 14.29
C ASP A 151 -22.40 -23.47 14.73
N LEU A 152 -21.72 -24.32 13.96
CA LEU A 152 -21.41 -25.70 14.37
C LEU A 152 -20.46 -25.76 15.59
N GLU A 153 -19.47 -24.88 15.68
CA GLU A 153 -18.59 -24.77 16.85
C GLU A 153 -19.37 -24.28 18.09
N SER A 154 -20.38 -23.43 17.89
CA SER A 154 -21.26 -22.95 18.96
C SER A 154 -22.23 -24.03 19.44
N ASP A 155 -22.70 -24.91 18.56
CA ASP A 155 -23.55 -26.05 18.90
C ASP A 155 -22.77 -27.17 19.64
N ASP A 156 -21.49 -27.38 19.31
CA ASP A 156 -20.59 -28.25 20.09
C ASP A 156 -20.28 -27.67 21.48
N ALA A 157 -20.29 -26.34 21.64
CA ALA A 157 -20.18 -25.68 22.95
C ALA A 157 -21.48 -25.78 23.78
N SER A 158 -22.64 -25.92 23.13
CA SER A 158 -23.97 -26.02 23.79
C SER A 158 -24.35 -27.44 24.21
N THR A 159 -23.78 -28.47 23.56
CA THR A 159 -24.04 -29.88 23.89
C THR A 159 -23.24 -30.41 25.09
N ASN A 160 -22.27 -29.64 25.60
CA ASN A 160 -21.54 -29.95 26.83
C ASN A 160 -22.14 -29.26 28.07
N ASN A 161 -23.45 -29.42 28.27
CA ASN A 161 -24.06 -29.19 29.59
C ASN A 161 -24.36 -30.56 30.23
N PRO A 162 -23.59 -31.03 31.23
CA PRO A 162 -23.99 -32.20 31.99
C PRO A 162 -25.27 -31.83 32.76
N THR A 163 -26.36 -32.46 32.34
CA THR A 163 -27.64 -32.45 33.02
C THR A 163 -27.45 -32.73 34.51
N GLN A 164 -27.86 -31.78 35.35
CA GLN A 164 -28.36 -32.09 36.68
C GLN A 164 -29.44 -33.16 36.54
N MET A 165 -29.21 -34.33 37.13
CA MET A 165 -30.28 -35.22 37.56
C MET A 165 -30.06 -35.46 39.05
N ASN A 166 -30.86 -34.76 39.85
CA ASN A 166 -31.06 -35.02 41.26
C ASN A 166 -32.24 -36.00 41.37
N GLU A 167 -32.01 -37.20 41.88
CA GLU A 167 -32.83 -37.92 42.88
C GLU A 167 -32.18 -39.26 43.25
#